data_AF-A0A0K3AUD3-F1
#
_entry.id   AF-A0A0K3AUD3-F1
#
_cell.length_a   1.000
_cell.length_b   1.000
_cell.length_c   1.000
_cell.angle_alpha   90.00
_cell.angle_beta   90.00
_cell.angle_gamma   90.00
#
_symmetry.space_group_name_H-M   'P 1'
#
loop_
_entity.id
_entity.type
_entity.pdbx_description
1 polymer ?
#
loop_
_entity_poly.entity_id
_entity_poly.type
_entity_poly.pdbx_seq_one_letter_code
_entity_poly.pdbx_strand_id
1 'polypeptide(L)'
;MASKNVSRQTLPAGFQSVQGLGRQCPREIGSYNHPDGYTIPLGLTYMQLQGKQDVDYHLLYNEFIVYDVDQIQLKYLVRVKMHHARHL
;
A
#
# COMPACT_ATOMS: atom_id res chain seq x y z
N MET A 1 -6.13 17.18 11.03
CA MET A 1 -4.90 17.52 10.28
C MET A 1 -5.31 18.10 8.94
N ALA A 2 -4.68 19.17 8.46
CA ALA A 2 -4.99 19.73 7.15
C ALA A 2 -4.62 18.72 6.05
N SER A 3 -5.55 18.40 5.15
CA SER A 3 -5.25 17.61 3.95
C SER A 3 -4.28 18.41 3.09
N LYS A 4 -3.00 18.03 3.11
CA LYS A 4 -2.03 18.51 2.13
C LYS A 4 -2.26 17.71 0.85
N ASN A 5 -2.76 18.36 -0.18
CA ASN A 5 -2.76 17.80 -1.52
C ASN A 5 -1.31 17.67 -1.99
N VAL A 6 -0.78 16.45 -2.01
CA VAL A 6 0.57 16.17 -2.50
C VAL A 6 0.50 15.86 -3.99
N SER A 7 1.25 16.62 -4.79
CA SER A 7 1.56 16.39 -6.19
C SER A 7 3.06 16.14 -6.41
N ARG A 8 3.43 15.74 -7.64
CA ARG A 8 4.83 15.57 -8.08
C ARG A 8 5.73 16.75 -7.70
N GLN A 9 5.23 17.98 -7.86
CA GLN A 9 6.00 19.21 -7.61
C GLN A 9 6.16 19.52 -6.12
N THR A 10 5.28 18.97 -5.28
CA THR A 10 5.26 19.22 -3.83
C THR A 10 5.92 18.11 -3.02
N LEU A 11 6.42 17.07 -3.69
CA LEU A 11 7.14 15.99 -3.01
C LEU A 11 8.40 16.54 -2.34
N PRO A 12 8.73 16.09 -1.11
CA PRO A 12 10.01 16.43 -0.51
C PRO A 12 11.17 16.00 -1.40
N ALA A 13 12.25 16.78 -1.39
CA ALA A 13 13.44 16.47 -2.18
C ALA A 13 13.96 15.06 -1.84
N GLY A 14 14.25 14.27 -2.89
CA GLY A 14 14.71 12.88 -2.75
C GLY A 14 13.59 11.83 -2.73
N PHE A 15 12.32 12.22 -2.75
CA PHE A 15 11.18 11.29 -2.82
C PHE A 15 10.51 11.31 -4.20
N GLN A 16 10.04 10.16 -4.66
CA GLN A 16 9.35 9.99 -5.96
C GLN A 16 7.93 9.42 -5.83
N SER A 17 7.46 9.16 -4.61
CA SER A 17 6.16 8.56 -4.32
C SER A 17 5.71 8.92 -2.91
N VAL A 18 4.45 8.64 -2.61
CA VAL A 18 3.87 8.70 -1.26
C VAL A 18 3.45 7.30 -0.83
N GLN A 19 3.69 7.00 0.44
CA GLN A 19 3.11 5.85 1.12
C GLN A 19 2.15 6.35 2.20
N GLY A 20 0.86 6.13 2.01
CA GLY A 20 -0.14 6.27 3.07
C GLY A 20 0.04 5.12 4.06
N LEU A 21 0.36 5.42 5.31
CA LEU A 21 0.58 4.41 6.34
C LEU A 21 -0.76 3.96 6.93
N GLY A 22 -1.09 2.68 6.70
CA GLY A 22 -2.21 2.02 7.34
C GLY A 22 -1.82 1.34 8.64
N ARG A 23 -2.80 0.95 9.45
CA ARG A 23 -2.54 0.23 10.69
C ARG A 23 -1.88 -1.14 10.45
N GLN A 24 -2.24 -1.80 9.37
CA GLN A 24 -1.77 -3.14 9.03
C GLN A 24 -0.94 -3.14 7.74
N CYS A 25 0.13 -3.94 7.74
CA CYS A 25 0.88 -4.27 6.53
C CYS A 25 1.43 -5.70 6.61
N PRO A 26 1.83 -6.31 5.47
CA PRO A 26 2.50 -7.61 5.47
C PRO A 26 3.84 -7.51 6.20
N ARG A 27 4.21 -8.53 6.99
CA ARG A 27 5.57 -8.61 7.56
C ARG A 27 6.59 -8.70 6.44
N GLU A 28 7.72 -8.02 6.58
CA GLU A 28 8.81 -8.08 5.58
C GLU A 28 9.40 -9.49 5.47
N ILE A 29 9.46 -10.22 6.60
CA ILE A 29 9.83 -11.63 6.65
C ILE A 29 8.81 -12.44 5.87
N GLY A 30 9.26 -13.05 4.78
CA GLY A 30 8.43 -13.87 3.89
C GLY A 30 8.13 -13.23 2.54
N SER A 31 8.57 -12.00 2.29
CA SER A 31 8.49 -11.39 0.97
C SER A 31 9.21 -12.24 -0.08
N TYR A 32 8.61 -12.35 -1.27
CA TYR A 32 9.22 -13.06 -2.39
C TYR A 32 9.90 -12.06 -3.32
N ASN A 33 11.22 -12.20 -3.50
CA ASN A 33 11.98 -11.41 -4.46
C ASN A 33 11.93 -12.11 -5.82
N HIS A 34 11.28 -11.48 -6.79
CA HIS A 34 11.10 -12.01 -8.13
C HIS A 34 12.41 -11.86 -8.95
N PRO A 35 12.78 -12.82 -9.81
CA PRO A 35 14.00 -12.75 -10.63
C PRO A 35 14.10 -11.50 -11.52
N ASP A 36 12.96 -10.96 -11.96
CA ASP A 36 12.87 -9.71 -12.73
C ASP A 36 13.18 -8.44 -11.91
N GLY A 37 13.54 -8.56 -10.63
CA GLY A 37 14.03 -7.45 -9.81
C GLY A 37 12.98 -6.67 -9.03
N TYR A 38 11.78 -7.23 -8.82
CA TYR A 38 10.75 -6.62 -7.95
C TYR A 38 10.37 -7.55 -6.78
N THR A 39 9.84 -6.96 -5.71
CA THR A 39 9.43 -7.71 -4.51
C THR A 39 7.92 -7.85 -4.47
N ILE A 40 7.45 -9.06 -4.16
CA ILE A 40 6.05 -9.34 -3.86
C ILE A 40 5.93 -9.39 -2.32
N PRO A 41 5.21 -8.43 -1.69
CA PRO A 41 5.04 -8.40 -0.25
C PRO A 41 4.06 -9.50 0.17
N LEU A 42 4.60 -10.69 0.42
CA LEU A 42 3.87 -11.85 0.91
C LEU A 42 3.95 -11.90 2.43
N GLY A 43 2.92 -12.45 3.07
CA GLY A 43 3.00 -12.83 4.47
C GLY A 43 1.75 -12.49 5.26
N LEU A 44 1.82 -12.83 6.54
CA LEU A 44 0.80 -12.50 7.52
C LEU A 44 0.81 -10.99 7.79
N THR A 45 -0.36 -10.43 8.00
CA THR A 45 -0.50 -9.03 8.42
C THR A 45 0.08 -8.84 9.83
N TYR A 46 0.69 -7.68 10.07
CA TYR A 46 1.04 -7.22 11.40
C TYR A 46 0.59 -5.78 11.62
N MET A 47 0.44 -5.41 12.89
CA MET A 47 0.03 -4.08 13.31
C MET A 47 1.26 -3.18 13.40
N GLN A 48 1.43 -2.25 12.46
CA GLN A 48 2.56 -1.32 12.44
C GLN A 48 2.26 -0.01 13.18
N LEU A 49 0.97 0.37 13.31
CA LEU A 49 0.53 1.55 14.04
C LEU A 49 -0.22 1.16 15.32
N GLN A 50 -0.07 1.98 16.35
CA GLN A 50 -0.83 1.90 17.60
C GLN A 50 -1.84 3.05 17.68
N GLY A 51 -2.86 2.91 18.53
CA GLY A 51 -3.88 3.95 18.75
C GLY A 51 -5.30 3.53 18.33
N LYS A 52 -6.21 4.50 18.32
CA LYS A 52 -7.62 4.37 17.98
C LYS A 52 -7.88 4.81 16.54
N GLN A 53 -8.66 4.01 15.81
CA GLN A 53 -9.13 4.34 14.47
C GLN A 53 -9.94 5.64 14.50
N ASP A 54 -9.78 6.46 13.46
CA ASP A 54 -10.39 7.78 13.27
C ASP A 54 -9.89 8.88 14.22
N VAL A 55 -8.90 8.57 15.05
CA VAL A 55 -8.21 9.53 15.93
C VAL A 55 -6.72 9.57 15.61
N ASP A 56 -6.05 8.42 15.74
CA ASP A 56 -4.60 8.31 15.58
C ASP A 56 -4.20 7.87 14.16
N TYR A 57 -5.08 7.12 13.49
CA TYR A 57 -4.93 6.69 12.11
C TYR A 57 -6.31 6.55 11.45
N HIS A 58 -6.35 6.69 10.12
CA HIS A 58 -7.57 6.53 9.32
C HIS A 58 -7.49 5.34 8.37
N LEU A 59 -6.29 5.00 7.88
CA LEU A 59 -6.09 3.89 6.95
C LEU A 59 -5.94 2.56 7.70
N LEU A 60 -6.67 1.54 7.25
CA LEU A 60 -6.47 0.18 7.75
C LEU A 60 -5.25 -0.49 7.11
N TYR A 61 -4.99 -0.23 5.83
CA TYR A 61 -3.90 -0.82 5.05
C TYR A 61 -3.07 0.27 4.37
N ASN A 62 -1.83 -0.06 4.02
CA ASN A 62 -0.98 0.87 3.27
C ASN A 62 -1.53 1.15 1.88
N GLU A 63 -1.32 2.37 1.41
CA GLU A 63 -1.60 2.81 0.05
C GLU A 63 -0.33 3.42 -0.55
N PHE A 64 -0.05 3.15 -1.81
CA PHE A 64 1.13 3.67 -2.51
C PHE A 64 0.69 4.51 -3.70
N ILE A 65 1.19 5.74 -3.79
CA ILE A 65 0.85 6.69 -4.85
C ILE A 65 2.14 7.10 -5.55
N VAL A 66 2.18 6.89 -6.86
CA VAL A 66 3.22 7.40 -7.77
C VAL A 66 2.63 8.51 -8.63
N TYR A 67 3.47 9.45 -9.06
CA TYR A 67 3.03 10.64 -9.80
C TYR A 67 3.53 10.67 -11.25
N ASP A 68 4.29 9.66 -11.66
CA ASP A 68 4.75 9.45 -13.03
C ASP A 68 4.26 8.08 -13.52
N VAL A 69 3.69 8.04 -14.73
CA VAL A 69 3.23 6.79 -15.35
C VAL A 69 4.41 5.88 -15.65
N ASP A 70 5.60 6.45 -15.91
CA ASP A 70 6.83 5.70 -16.18
C ASP A 70 7.32 4.88 -14.96
N GLN A 71 6.77 5.12 -13.76
CA GLN A 71 7.02 4.30 -12.57
C GLN A 71 6.19 3.00 -12.54
N ILE A 72 5.28 2.81 -13.49
CA ILE A 72 4.32 1.70 -13.50
C ILE A 72 4.60 0.75 -14.67
N GLN A 73 4.73 -0.55 -14.36
CA GLN A 73 4.77 -1.62 -15.34
C GLN A 73 3.75 -2.71 -14.96
N LEU A 74 2.70 -2.88 -15.75
CA LEU A 74 1.71 -3.95 -15.54
C LEU A 74 2.35 -5.32 -15.84
N LYS A 75 2.33 -6.25 -14.87
CA LYS A 75 2.94 -7.59 -14.99
C LYS A 75 1.94 -8.72 -15.19
N TYR A 76 0.79 -8.65 -14.53
CA TYR A 76 -0.20 -9.73 -14.54
C TYR A 76 -1.62 -9.18 -14.63
N LEU A 77 -2.51 -9.96 -15.24
CA LEU A 77 -3.95 -9.75 -15.21
C LEU A 77 -4.58 -10.96 -14.51
N VAL A 78 -5.25 -10.74 -13.38
CA VAL A 78 -5.85 -11.81 -12.58
C VAL A 78 -7.35 -11.88 -12.85
N ARG A 79 -7.85 -13.04 -13.29
CA ARG A 79 -9.29 -13.30 -13.41
C ARG A 79 -9.81 -13.89 -12.11
N VAL A 80 -10.59 -13.12 -11.35
CA VAL A 80 -11.15 -13.53 -10.05
C VAL A 80 -12.64 -13.86 -10.18
N LYS A 81 -13.06 -14.98 -9.60
CA LYS A 81 -14.48 -15.30 -9.39
C LYS A 81 -14.86 -14.98 -7.95
N MET A 82 -15.70 -13.98 -7.77
CA MET A 82 -16.16 -13.58 -6.43
C MET A 82 -17.28 -14.51 -5.96
N HIS A 83 -17.12 -15.05 -4.76
CA HIS A 83 -18.14 -15.83 -4.07
C HIS A 83 -18.61 -15.02 -2.86
N HIS A 84 -19.89 -14.63 -2.86
CA HIS A 84 -20.47 -13.90 -1.75
C HIS A 84 -21.01 -14.87 -0.71
N ALA A 85 -20.58 -14.72 0.55
CA ALA A 85 -21.25 -15.34 1.67
C ALA A 85 -22.59 -14.62 1.90
N ARG A 86 -23.71 -15.35 1.91
CA ARG A 86 -24.96 -14.80 2.43
C ARG A 86 -24.86 -14.82 3.94
N HIS A 87 -24.88 -13.65 4.57
CA HIS A 87 -25.12 -13.59 6.01
C HIS A 87 -26.57 -14.02 6.26
N LEU A 88 -26.75 -15.13 6.99
CA LEU A 88 -28.01 -15.51 7.64
C LEU A 88 -28.06 -14.85 9.02
#